data_AF-A0A934V821-F1
#
_entry.id   AF-A0A934V821-F1
#
_cell.length_a   1.000
_cell.length_b   1.000
_cell.length_c   1.000
_cell.angle_alpha   90.00
_cell.angle_beta   90.00
_cell.angle_gamma   90.00
#
_symmetry.space_group_name_H-M   'P 1'
#
loop_
_entity.id
_entity.type
_entity.pdbx_description
1 polymer ?
#
loop_
_entity_poly.entity_id
_entity_poly.type
_entity_poly.pdbx_seq_one_letter_code
_entity_poly.pdbx_strand_id
1 'polypeptide(L)'
;MSQKLTVDLHPIFRSDRDIDSAVRTTILRAAAKNVPLVEIITGKGSGKLKSRVPAMLKQPHIKKLCRHVEVDPGNDGLVLVHVR
;
A
#
# COMPACT_ATOMS: atom_id res chain seq x y z
N MET A 1 -21.07 -3.38 3.64
CA MET A 1 -20.06 -2.31 3.83
C MET A 1 -18.70 -2.91 3.50
N SER A 2 -18.06 -2.48 2.42
CA SER A 2 -16.76 -3.01 2.00
C SER A 2 -15.71 -2.63 3.04
N GLN A 3 -15.21 -3.63 3.78
CA GLN A 3 -14.13 -3.42 4.75
C GLN A 3 -12.89 -2.97 3.99
N LYS A 4 -12.30 -1.84 4.39
CA LYS A 4 -11.05 -1.34 3.83
C LYS A 4 -10.11 -0.88 4.93
N LEU A 5 -8.80 -1.02 4.69
CA LEU A 5 -7.78 -0.44 5.54
C LEU A 5 -7.03 0.65 4.78
N THR A 6 -6.82 1.77 5.42
CA THR A 6 -6.08 2.89 4.82
C THR A 6 -4.79 3.10 5.61
N VAL A 7 -3.69 3.32 4.90
CA VAL A 7 -2.40 3.70 5.49
C VAL A 7 -1.91 4.98 4.85
N ASP A 8 -1.58 5.98 5.68
CA ASP A 8 -1.02 7.24 5.22
C ASP A 8 0.50 7.24 5.39
N LEU A 9 1.22 7.35 4.27
CA LEU A 9 2.67 7.38 4.23
C LEU A 9 3.22 8.80 4.21
N HIS A 10 2.37 9.83 4.07
CA HIS A 10 2.81 11.23 4.14
C HIS A 10 3.59 11.58 5.41
N PRO A 11 3.18 11.19 6.63
CA PRO A 11 3.92 11.59 7.83
C PRO A 11 5.32 10.94 7.92
N ILE A 12 5.50 9.77 7.30
CA ILE A 12 6.73 8.97 7.37
C ILE A 12 7.53 9.00 6.06
N PHE A 13 7.24 9.95 5.16
CA PHE A 13 7.83 10.05 3.82
C PHE A 13 9.36 10.16 3.79
N ARG A 14 9.97 10.58 4.90
CA ARG A 14 11.43 10.76 5.04
C ARG A 14 12.18 9.48 5.42
N SER A 15 11.47 8.44 5.85
CA SER A 15 12.07 7.21 6.37
C SER A 15 11.63 6.00 5.56
N ASP A 16 12.52 5.54 4.69
CA ASP A 16 12.30 4.35 3.86
C ASP A 16 11.95 3.10 4.69
N ARG A 17 12.56 2.97 5.87
CA ARG A 17 12.31 1.87 6.79
C ARG A 17 10.90 1.92 7.35
N ASP A 18 10.43 3.10 7.74
CA ASP A 18 9.11 3.25 8.33
C ASP A 18 8.02 3.03 7.27
N ILE A 19 8.27 3.49 6.04
CA ILE A 19 7.39 3.21 4.89
C ILE A 19 7.28 1.69 4.67
N ASP A 20 8.40 0.96 4.68
CA ASP A 20 8.39 -0.49 4.53
C ASP A 20 7.62 -1.19 5.64
N SER A 21 7.92 -0.85 6.88
CA SER A 21 7.25 -1.39 8.05
C SER A 21 5.74 -1.12 8.01
N ALA A 22 5.32 0.10 7.66
CA ALA A 22 3.93 0.51 7.62
C ALA A 22 3.15 -0.23 6.52
N VAL A 23 3.68 -0.30 5.30
CA VAL A 23 3.05 -1.01 4.18
C VAL A 23 2.95 -2.50 4.50
N ARG A 24 4.05 -3.14 4.92
CA ARG A 24 4.09 -4.56 5.26
C ARG A 24 3.11 -4.90 6.36
N THR A 25 3.11 -4.13 7.45
CA THR A 25 2.22 -4.35 8.60
C THR A 25 0.76 -4.21 8.21
N THR A 26 0.44 -3.24 7.35
CA THR A 26 -0.94 -3.03 6.88
C THR A 26 -1.42 -4.17 6.01
N ILE A 27 -0.61 -4.66 5.07
CA ILE A 27 -0.96 -5.81 4.21
C ILE A 27 -1.14 -7.08 5.05
N LEU A 28 -0.24 -7.35 6.00
CA LEU A 28 -0.35 -8.51 6.89
C LEU A 28 -1.61 -8.43 7.75
N ARG A 29 -1.92 -7.25 8.28
CA ARG A 29 -3.16 -7.01 9.05
C ARG A 29 -4.40 -7.20 8.18
N ALA A 30 -4.38 -6.73 6.94
CA ALA A 30 -5.48 -6.90 6.00
C ALA A 30 -5.75 -8.39 5.71
N ALA A 31 -4.68 -9.15 5.42
CA ALA A 31 -4.77 -10.59 5.21
C ALA A 31 -5.30 -11.31 6.46
N ALA A 32 -4.78 -10.99 7.65
CA ALA A 32 -5.24 -11.59 8.91
C ALA A 32 -6.69 -11.27 9.25
N LYS A 33 -7.19 -10.09 8.84
CA LYS A 33 -8.56 -9.63 9.09
C LYS A 33 -9.53 -9.89 7.93
N ASN A 34 -9.09 -10.58 6.87
CA ASN A 34 -9.85 -10.78 5.64
C ASN A 34 -10.40 -9.46 5.06
N VAL A 35 -9.60 -8.40 5.10
CA VAL A 35 -9.95 -7.11 4.51
C VAL A 35 -9.59 -7.14 3.02
N PRO A 36 -10.56 -7.02 2.11
CA PRO A 36 -10.31 -7.20 0.67
C PRO A 36 -9.51 -6.07 0.03
N LEU A 37 -9.56 -4.85 0.60
CA LEU A 37 -8.96 -3.66 0.00
C LEU A 37 -8.09 -2.90 1.00
N VAL A 38 -6.88 -2.57 0.56
CA VAL A 38 -5.97 -1.66 1.27
C VAL A 38 -5.70 -0.44 0.39
N GLU A 39 -5.92 0.74 0.96
CA GLU A 39 -5.63 2.04 0.36
C GLU A 39 -4.32 2.58 0.93
N ILE A 40 -3.31 2.75 0.09
CA ILE A 40 -2.01 3.30 0.49
C ILE A 40 -1.92 4.72 -0.06
N ILE A 41 -1.95 5.71 0.85
CA ILE A 41 -1.82 7.11 0.51
C ILE A 41 -0.33 7.49 0.51
N THR A 42 0.21 7.67 -0.69
CA THR A 42 1.61 8.06 -0.94
C THR A 42 1.79 9.57 -1.12
N GLY A 43 0.71 10.25 -1.49
CA GLY A 43 0.71 11.69 -1.72
C GLY A 43 1.12 12.15 -3.12
N LYS A 44 0.82 13.42 -3.41
CA LYS A 44 1.12 14.08 -4.70
C LYS A 44 2.57 14.57 -4.81
N GLY A 45 3.43 14.24 -3.85
CA GLY A 45 4.79 14.79 -3.73
C GLY A 45 5.76 14.28 -4.80
N SER A 46 7.06 14.22 -4.44
CA SER A 46 8.22 13.98 -5.33
C SER A 46 8.24 12.71 -6.22
N GLY A 47 7.15 11.94 -6.31
CA GLY A 47 7.03 10.75 -7.15
C GLY A 47 7.82 9.52 -6.65
N LYS A 48 8.75 9.71 -5.71
CA LYS A 48 9.57 8.63 -5.14
C LYS A 48 8.73 7.58 -4.41
N LEU A 49 7.69 7.99 -3.68
CA LEU A 49 6.78 7.05 -3.03
C LEU A 49 5.90 6.31 -4.05
N LYS A 50 5.46 7.00 -5.10
CA LYS A 50 4.64 6.44 -6.19
C LYS A 50 5.36 5.30 -6.92
N SER A 51 6.68 5.39 -7.12
CA SER A 51 7.46 4.30 -7.74
C SER A 51 7.87 3.22 -6.73
N ARG A 52 8.20 3.62 -5.50
CA ARG A 52 8.68 2.71 -4.45
C ARG A 52 7.60 1.75 -3.96
N VAL A 53 6.41 2.23 -3.65
CA VAL A 53 5.35 1.39 -3.07
C VAL A 53 4.97 0.22 -4.00
N PRO A 54 4.70 0.43 -5.30
CA PRO A 54 4.45 -0.68 -6.22
C PRO A 54 5.64 -1.65 -6.34
N ALA A 55 6.88 -1.14 -6.28
CA ALA A 55 8.07 -2.01 -6.30
C ALA A 55 8.15 -2.92 -5.06
N MET A 56 7.77 -2.40 -3.89
CA MET A 56 7.71 -3.16 -2.64
C MET A 56 6.61 -4.23 -2.67
N LEU A 57 5.44 -3.89 -3.19
CA LEU A 57 4.32 -4.84 -3.31
C LEU A 57 4.63 -5.99 -4.29
N LYS A 58 5.57 -5.80 -5.21
CA LYS A 58 6.07 -6.85 -6.12
C LYS A 58 6.99 -7.87 -5.44
N GLN A 59 7.46 -7.60 -4.21
CA GLN A 59 8.33 -8.54 -3.49
C GLN A 59 7.61 -9.89 -3.24
N PRO A 60 8.27 -11.05 -3.40
CA PRO A 60 7.60 -12.34 -3.43
C PRO A 60 6.74 -12.67 -2.20
N HIS A 61 7.17 -12.23 -1.02
CA HIS A 61 6.47 -12.50 0.23
C HIS A 61 5.21 -11.63 0.42
N ILE A 62 5.17 -10.43 -0.17
CA ILE A 62 3.99 -9.55 -0.18
C ILE A 62 3.04 -9.90 -1.33
N LYS A 63 3.59 -10.18 -2.52
CA LYS A 63 2.82 -10.54 -3.72
C LYS A 63 1.94 -11.78 -3.51
N LYS A 64 2.35 -12.71 -2.65
CA LYS A 64 1.56 -13.89 -2.25
C LYS A 64 0.30 -13.52 -1.45
N LEU A 65 0.28 -12.35 -0.78
CA LEU A 65 -0.87 -11.85 -0.03
C LEU A 65 -1.77 -10.95 -0.88
N CYS A 66 -1.26 -10.43 -1.99
CA CYS A 66 -2.00 -9.52 -2.87
C CYS A 66 -2.58 -10.27 -4.08
N ARG A 67 -3.83 -9.98 -4.42
CA ARG A 67 -4.51 -10.40 -5.64
C ARG A 67 -4.21 -9.45 -6.80
N HIS A 68 -4.31 -8.14 -6.55
CA HIS A 68 -4.10 -7.10 -7.55
C HIS A 68 -3.56 -5.82 -6.91
N VAL A 69 -2.76 -5.06 -7.65
CA VAL A 69 -2.19 -3.78 -7.21
C VAL A 69 -2.34 -2.81 -8.37
N GLU A 70 -3.00 -1.68 -8.12
CA GLU A 70 -3.22 -0.62 -9.10
C GLU A 70 -2.98 0.75 -8.45
N VAL A 71 -2.68 1.73 -9.29
CA VAL A 71 -2.66 3.15 -8.88
C VAL A 71 -3.97 3.74 -9.33
N ASP A 72 -4.63 4.51 -8.47
CA ASP A 72 -5.89 5.15 -8.81
C ASP A 72 -5.67 6.13 -9.98
N PRO A 73 -6.40 5.99 -11.11
CA PRO A 73 -6.22 6.82 -12.29
C PRO A 73 -6.68 8.27 -12.09
N GLY A 74 -7.54 8.54 -11.10
CA GLY A 74 -7.97 9.87 -10.69
C GLY A 74 -7.16 10.45 -9.53
N ASN A 75 -6.41 9.61 -8.82
CA ASN A 75 -5.54 10.02 -7.72
C ASN A 75 -4.20 9.26 -7.77
N ASP A 76 -3.24 9.83 -8.49
CA ASP A 76 -1.87 9.33 -8.60
C ASP A 76 -1.13 9.10 -7.26
N GLY A 77 -1.62 9.72 -6.19
CA GLY A 77 -1.10 9.56 -4.83
C GLY A 77 -1.72 8.38 -4.06
N LEU A 78 -2.65 7.64 -4.66
CA LEU A 78 -3.36 6.52 -4.04
C LEU A 78 -3.02 5.21 -4.76
N VAL A 79 -2.52 4.25 -4.00
CA VAL A 79 -2.29 2.87 -4.48
C VAL A 79 -3.34 1.98 -3.84
N LEU A 80 -4.08 1.26 -4.67
CA LEU A 80 -5.09 0.30 -4.28
C LEU A 80 -4.48 -1.10 -4.32
N VAL A 81 -4.57 -1.81 -3.19
CA VAL A 81 -4.08 -3.18 -3.07
C VAL A 81 -5.24 -4.08 -2.70
N HIS A 82 -5.59 -4.96 -3.65
CA HIS A 82 -6.57 -6.01 -3.44
C HIS A 82 -5.87 -7.18 -2.77
N VAL A 83 -6.28 -7.50 -1.55
CA VAL A 83 -5.71 -8.58 -0.74
C VAL A 83 -6.46 -9.89 -1.02
N ARG A 84 -5.78 -11.02 -0.88
CA ARG A 84 -6.36 -12.35 -1.16
C ARG A 84 -7.40 -12.78 -0.16
#